data_AF-A0A317EIR3-F1
#
_entry.id   AF-A0A317EIR3-F1
#
_cell.length_a   1.000
_cell.length_b   1.000
_cell.length_c   1.000
_cell.angle_alpha   90.00
_cell.angle_beta   90.00
_cell.angle_gamma   90.00
#
_symmetry.space_group_name_H-M   'P 1'
#
loop_
_entity.id
_entity.type
_entity.pdbx_description
1 polymer ?
#
loop_
_entity_poly.entity_id
_entity_poly.type
_entity_poly.pdbx_seq_one_letter_code
_entity_poly.pdbx_strand_id
1 'polypeptide(L)'
;MGVHIGLMIWKEMKRQDLSSAFLATELKISKVKAQDILNSASIDTALLMNISEVLNYNFFQYYENGKAFSKIETQSKQQSALEIERLKHLIAEKNKLIDLKDQFIKTQTNLIGLLEKGQYI
;
A
#
# COMPACT_ATOMS: atom_id res chain seq x y z
N MET A 1 5.97 4.08 25.81
CA MET A 1 7.23 4.69 25.33
C MET A 1 6.89 5.50 24.10
N GLY A 2 7.26 6.79 24.07
CA GLY A 2 7.02 7.66 22.92
C GLY A 2 8.11 7.50 21.86
N VAL A 3 7.78 7.81 20.60
CA VAL A 3 8.77 7.87 19.51
C VAL A 3 9.67 9.08 19.74
N HIS A 4 10.97 8.89 19.66
CA HIS A 4 11.94 9.99 19.65
C HIS A 4 12.31 10.33 18.21
N ILE A 5 11.66 11.33 17.62
CA ILE A 5 11.71 11.56 16.17
C ILE A 5 13.08 12.02 15.67
N GLY A 6 13.79 12.86 16.43
CA GLY A 6 15.13 13.30 16.07
C GLY A 6 16.12 12.14 15.91
N LEU A 7 16.01 11.12 16.77
CA LEU A 7 16.81 9.91 16.69
C LEU A 7 16.45 9.05 15.47
N MET A 8 15.17 8.99 15.11
CA MET A 8 14.75 8.25 13.90
C MET A 8 15.27 8.94 12.64
N ILE A 9 15.22 10.27 12.59
CA ILE A 9 15.83 11.06 11.51
C ILE A 9 17.33 10.80 11.44
N TRP A 10 18.03 10.84 12.57
CA TRP A 10 19.47 10.56 12.63
C TRP A 10 19.81 9.16 12.11
N LYS A 11 19.05 8.13 12.53
CA LYS A 11 19.25 6.75 12.07
C LYS A 11 19.08 6.63 10.57
N GLU A 12 18.05 7.27 10.02
CA GLU A 12 17.78 7.24 8.59
C GLU A 12 18.87 7.98 7.79
N MET A 13 19.35 9.13 8.28
CA MET A 13 20.50 9.81 7.69
C MET A 13 21.75 8.92 7.69
N LYS A 14 22.01 8.20 8.79
CA LYS A 14 23.13 7.25 8.86
C LYS A 14 22.98 6.08 7.91
N ARG A 15 21.76 5.59 7.69
CA ARG A 15 21.46 4.55 6.70
C ARG A 15 21.77 5.00 5.26
N GLN A 16 21.66 6.30 5.00
CA GLN A 16 21.92 6.92 3.69
C GLN A 16 23.33 7.54 3.59
N ASP A 17 24.22 7.31 4.56
CA ASP A 17 25.56 7.91 4.64
C ASP A 17 25.58 9.46 4.65
N LEU A 18 24.51 10.08 5.15
CA LEU A 18 24.37 11.54 5.23
C LEU A 18 24.84 12.10 6.58
N SER A 19 25.37 13.32 6.54
CA SER A 19 25.87 14.04 7.72
C SER A 19 24.87 15.06 8.24
N SER A 20 24.98 15.48 9.51
CA SER A 20 24.19 16.58 10.06
C SER A 20 24.44 17.91 9.31
N ALA A 21 25.61 18.07 8.71
CA ALA A 21 25.92 19.23 7.86
C ALA A 21 25.10 19.22 6.55
N PHE A 22 24.85 18.04 5.97
CA PHE A 22 23.97 17.91 4.81
C PHE A 22 22.55 18.42 5.14
N LEU A 23 22.00 17.96 6.25
CA LEU A 23 20.67 18.39 6.70
C LEU A 23 20.60 19.90 6.98
N ALA A 24 21.66 20.47 7.57
CA ALA A 24 21.76 21.90 7.81
C ALA A 24 21.72 22.71 6.49
N THR A 25 22.42 22.23 5.46
CA THR A 25 22.46 22.86 4.13
C THR A 25 21.11 22.78 3.43
N GLU A 26 20.50 21.59 3.36
CA GLU A 26 19.22 21.38 2.67
C GLU A 26 18.08 22.17 3.31
N LEU A 27 18.05 22.24 4.64
CA LEU A 27 17.04 23.01 5.37
C LEU A 27 17.39 24.50 5.52
N LYS A 28 18.55 24.94 5.03
CA LYS A 28 19.06 26.32 5.17
C LYS A 28 19.08 26.81 6.63
N ILE A 29 19.53 25.94 7.54
CA ILE A 29 19.63 26.22 8.99
C ILE A 29 21.08 26.14 9.48
N SER A 30 21.33 26.63 10.70
CA SER A 30 22.63 26.49 11.34
C SER A 30 22.92 25.04 11.73
N LYS A 31 24.20 24.66 11.77
CA LYS A 31 24.63 23.33 12.25
C LYS A 31 24.17 23.02 13.67
N VAL A 32 24.11 24.05 14.53
CA VAL A 32 23.60 23.94 15.90
C VAL A 32 22.12 23.55 15.87
N LYS A 33 21.30 24.27 15.09
CA LYS A 33 19.86 23.97 14.97
C LYS A 33 19.60 22.60 14.36
N ALA A 34 20.41 22.17 13.39
CA ALA A 34 20.34 20.81 12.85
C ALA A 34 20.64 19.76 13.92
N GLN A 35 21.63 20.00 14.78
CA GLN A 35 21.92 19.11 15.90
C GLN A 35 20.81 19.10 16.95
N ASP A 36 20.21 20.26 17.25
CA ASP A 36 19.08 20.39 18.17
C ASP A 36 17.87 19.59 17.68
N ILE A 37 17.58 19.63 16.36
CA ILE A 37 16.52 18.82 15.74
C ILE A 37 16.75 17.33 15.95
N LEU A 38 17.97 16.85 15.73
CA LEU A 38 18.34 15.43 15.88
C LEU A 38 18.30 14.97 17.34
N ASN A 39 18.54 15.88 18.27
CA ASN A 39 18.44 15.62 19.70
C ASN A 39 17.02 15.79 20.24
N SER A 40 16.07 16.33 19.47
CA SER A 40 14.71 16.59 19.92
C SER A 40 13.84 15.33 19.89
N ALA A 41 13.10 15.10 20.96
CA ALA A 41 12.13 14.00 21.05
C ALA A 41 10.96 14.18 20.08
N SER A 42 10.56 15.44 19.82
CA SER A 42 9.47 15.82 18.93
C SER A 42 9.85 17.05 18.12
N ILE A 43 9.28 17.19 16.92
CA ILE A 43 9.41 18.39 16.10
C ILE A 43 8.04 18.76 15.53
N ASP A 44 7.90 19.98 15.03
CA ASP A 44 6.67 20.39 14.37
C ASP A 44 6.45 19.61 13.07
N THR A 45 5.20 19.49 12.65
CA THR A 45 4.80 18.67 11.51
C THR A 45 5.29 19.20 10.17
N ALA A 46 5.45 20.52 10.03
CA ALA A 46 5.94 21.13 8.79
C ALA A 46 7.44 20.85 8.61
N LEU A 47 8.21 20.96 9.68
CA LEU A 47 9.63 20.58 9.69
C LEU A 47 9.80 19.08 9.44
N LEU A 48 8.98 18.24 10.05
CA LEU A 48 9.00 16.80 9.79
C LEU A 48 8.72 16.48 8.32
N MET A 49 7.75 17.16 7.71
CA MET A 49 7.42 17.03 6.29
C MET A 49 8.62 17.41 5.40
N ASN A 50 9.22 18.57 5.65
CA ASN A 50 10.39 19.03 4.88
C ASN A 50 11.56 18.05 4.99
N ILE A 51 11.81 17.52 6.20
CA ILE A 51 12.86 16.50 6.41
C ILE A 51 12.52 15.20 5.69
N SER A 52 11.24 14.80 5.70
CA SER A 52 10.75 13.65 4.95
C SER A 52 10.98 13.79 3.45
N GLU A 53 10.75 14.97 2.89
CA GLU A 53 11.02 15.26 1.47
C GLU A 53 12.52 15.24 1.16
N VAL A 54 13.34 15.93 1.97
CA VAL A 54 14.79 15.98 1.80
C VAL A 54 15.44 14.60 1.86
N LEU A 55 14.99 13.74 2.77
CA LEU A 55 15.53 12.38 2.96
C LEU A 55 14.77 11.31 2.18
N ASN A 56 13.76 11.70 1.40
CA ASN A 56 12.85 10.81 0.66
C ASN A 56 12.36 9.62 1.51
N TYR A 57 11.93 9.90 2.74
CA TYR A 57 11.53 8.90 3.71
C TYR A 57 10.34 9.38 4.54
N ASN A 58 9.28 8.57 4.62
CA ASN A 58 8.09 8.92 5.39
C ASN A 58 8.36 8.75 6.91
N PHE A 59 8.64 9.83 7.63
CA PHE A 59 8.82 9.76 9.08
C PHE A 59 7.50 9.73 9.86
N PHE A 60 6.37 10.03 9.21
CA PHE A 60 5.05 9.95 9.84
C PHE A 60 4.65 8.50 10.17
N GLN A 61 5.24 7.51 9.47
CA GLN A 61 5.00 6.09 9.74
C GLN A 61 5.31 5.66 11.18
N TYR A 62 6.23 6.36 11.86
CA TYR A 62 6.53 6.06 13.26
C TYR A 62 5.36 6.39 14.20
N TYR A 63 4.45 7.26 13.78
CA TYR A 63 3.25 7.63 14.53
C TYR A 63 2.01 6.81 14.13
N GLU A 64 2.04 6.11 12.99
CA GLU A 64 0.94 5.26 12.49
C GLU A 64 0.62 4.08 13.44
N ASN A 65 1.61 3.60 14.20
CA ASN A 65 1.39 2.56 15.21
C ASN A 65 0.80 3.10 16.53
N GLY A 66 0.47 4.39 16.59
CA GLY A 66 -0.27 4.97 17.69
C GLY A 66 -1.67 4.37 17.81
N LYS A 67 -2.19 4.26 19.04
CA LYS A 67 -3.54 3.74 19.33
C LYS A 67 -4.66 4.43 18.54
N ALA A 68 -4.43 5.66 18.05
CA ALA A 68 -5.38 6.42 17.24
C ALA A 68 -5.43 5.96 15.77
N PHE A 69 -4.29 5.59 15.17
CA PHE A 69 -4.18 5.27 13.75
C PHE A 69 -4.38 3.77 13.45
N SER A 70 -4.00 2.90 14.39
CA SER A 70 -4.27 1.45 14.31
C SER A 70 -5.75 1.11 14.07
N LYS A 71 -6.69 1.91 14.59
CA LYS A 71 -8.13 1.72 14.33
C LYS A 71 -8.53 2.06 12.89
N ILE A 72 -7.97 3.13 12.34
CA ILE A 72 -8.26 3.61 10.98
C ILE A 72 -7.69 2.62 9.95
N GLU A 73 -6.45 2.16 10.15
CA GLU A 73 -5.79 1.23 9.24
C GLU A 73 -6.44 -0.17 9.28
N THR A 74 -6.84 -0.64 10.47
CA THR A 74 -7.55 -1.91 10.64
C THR A 74 -8.89 -1.90 9.91
N GLN A 75 -9.65 -0.81 9.99
CA GLN A 75 -10.95 -0.70 9.33
C GLN A 75 -10.84 -0.73 7.80
N SER A 76 -9.87 -0.01 7.23
CA SER A 76 -9.64 0.01 5.77
C SER A 76 -9.17 -1.37 5.26
N LYS A 77 -8.23 -2.02 5.97
CA LYS A 77 -7.76 -3.38 5.62
C LYS A 77 -8.88 -4.42 5.73
N GLN A 78 -9.73 -4.33 6.76
CA GLN A 78 -10.88 -5.23 6.92
C GLN A 78 -11.92 -5.04 5.81
N GLN A 79 -12.26 -3.80 5.46
CA GLN A 79 -13.17 -3.51 4.35
C GLN A 79 -12.63 -4.03 3.02
N SER A 80 -11.32 -3.85 2.79
CA SER A 80 -10.64 -4.35 1.60
C SER A 80 -10.64 -5.88 1.56
N ALA A 81 -10.38 -6.55 2.68
CA ALA A 81 -10.40 -8.02 2.78
C ALA A 81 -11.80 -8.59 2.53
N LEU A 82 -12.85 -7.96 3.07
CA LEU A 82 -14.24 -8.37 2.83
C LEU A 82 -14.62 -8.24 1.35
N GLU A 83 -14.22 -7.14 0.70
CA GLU A 83 -14.50 -6.95 -0.72
C GLU A 83 -13.73 -7.94 -1.60
N ILE A 84 -12.48 -8.25 -1.26
CA ILE A 84 -11.70 -9.29 -1.94
C ILE A 84 -12.40 -10.65 -1.86
N GLU A 85 -12.87 -11.04 -0.68
CA GLU A 85 -13.60 -12.32 -0.53
C GLU A 85 -14.91 -12.33 -1.32
N ARG A 86 -15.66 -11.21 -1.30
CA ARG A 86 -16.86 -11.07 -2.13
C ARG A 86 -16.55 -11.23 -3.63
N LEU A 87 -15.50 -10.58 -4.11
CA LEU A 87 -15.09 -10.65 -5.52
C LEU A 87 -14.65 -12.06 -5.91
N LYS A 88 -13.91 -12.78 -5.03
CA LYS A 88 -13.56 -14.18 -5.25
C LYS A 88 -14.79 -15.07 -5.39
N HIS A 89 -15.79 -14.90 -4.53
CA HIS A 89 -17.05 -15.64 -4.63
C HIS A 89 -17.78 -15.36 -5.95
N LEU A 90 -17.85 -14.09 -6.36
CA LEU A 90 -18.49 -13.72 -7.63
C LEU A 90 -17.76 -14.32 -8.84
N ILE A 91 -16.42 -14.32 -8.84
CA ILE A 91 -15.62 -14.95 -9.89
C ILE A 91 -15.89 -16.46 -9.95
N ALA A 92 -15.96 -17.13 -8.80
CA ALA A 92 -16.24 -18.56 -8.76
C ALA A 92 -17.63 -18.91 -9.35
N GLU A 93 -18.66 -18.10 -9.06
CA GLU A 93 -19.98 -18.26 -9.67
C GLU A 93 -19.97 -18.01 -11.18
N LYS A 94 -19.28 -16.96 -11.63
CA LYS A 94 -19.16 -16.64 -13.06
C LYS A 94 -18.44 -17.76 -13.82
N ASN A 95 -17.39 -18.34 -13.25
CA ASN A 95 -16.67 -19.46 -13.85
C ASN A 95 -17.56 -20.71 -13.99
N LYS A 96 -18.36 -21.04 -12.97
CA LYS A 96 -19.35 -22.13 -13.08
C LYS A 96 -20.36 -21.90 -14.21
N LEU A 97 -20.80 -20.65 -14.40
CA LEU A 97 -21.72 -20.30 -15.47
C LEU A 97 -21.08 -20.43 -16.86
N ILE A 98 -19.80 -20.09 -16.99
CA ILE A 98 -19.02 -20.27 -18.22
C ILE A 98 -18.93 -21.76 -18.57
N ASP A 99 -18.58 -22.61 -17.60
CA ASP A 99 -18.50 -24.07 -17.82
C ASP A 99 -19.83 -24.66 -18.31
N LEU A 100 -20.95 -24.22 -17.71
CA LEU A 100 -22.29 -24.65 -18.14
C LEU A 100 -22.60 -24.18 -19.57
N LYS A 101 -22.23 -22.95 -19.92
CA LYS A 101 -22.39 -22.43 -21.28
C LYS A 101 -21.55 -23.22 -22.29
N ASP A 102 -20.32 -23.58 -21.94
CA ASP A 102 -19.46 -24.37 -22.81
C ASP A 102 -20.01 -25.78 -23.06
N GLN A 103 -20.59 -26.41 -22.03
CA GLN A 103 -21.30 -27.68 -22.18
C GLN A 103 -22.53 -27.56 -23.09
N PHE A 104 -23.28 -26.46 -22.93
CA PHE A 104 -24.45 -26.19 -23.75
C PHE A 104 -24.08 -25.97 -25.22
N ILE A 105 -23.05 -25.16 -25.49
CA ILE A 105 -22.52 -24.93 -26.83
C ILE A 105 -22.08 -26.25 -27.46
N LYS A 106 -21.30 -27.08 -26.76
CA LYS A 106 -20.89 -28.40 -27.25
C LYS A 106 -22.10 -29.27 -27.64
N THR A 107 -23.13 -29.28 -26.80
CA THR A 107 -24.36 -30.04 -27.07
C THR A 107 -25.08 -29.51 -28.32
N GLN A 108 -25.21 -28.19 -28.45
CA GLN A 108 -25.82 -27.56 -29.62
C GLN A 108 -25.02 -27.84 -30.91
N THR A 109 -23.68 -27.74 -30.87
CA THR A 109 -22.82 -28.06 -32.02
C THR A 109 -22.99 -29.51 -32.46
N ASN A 110 -23.06 -30.45 -31.53
CA ASN A 110 -23.30 -31.86 -31.85
C ASN A 110 -24.67 -32.07 -32.51
N LEU A 111 -25.73 -31.42 -32.01
CA LEU A 111 -27.07 -31.50 -32.58
C LEU A 111 -27.13 -30.93 -34.00
N ILE A 112 -26.51 -29.77 -34.23
CA ILE A 112 -26.41 -29.17 -35.57
C ILE A 112 -25.73 -30.14 -36.54
N GLY A 113 -24.59 -30.72 -36.15
CA GLY A 113 -23.88 -31.68 -37.01
C GLY A 113 -24.68 -32.97 -37.32
N LEU A 114 -25.56 -33.41 -36.40
CA LEU A 114 -26.48 -34.52 -36.67
C LEU A 114 -27.58 -34.13 -37.66
N LEU A 115 -28.16 -32.93 -37.51
CA LEU A 115 -29.19 -32.41 -38.41
C LEU A 115 -28.64 -32.15 -39.82
N GLU A 116 -27.43 -31.60 -39.93
CA GLU A 116 -26.74 -31.41 -41.21
C GLU A 116 -26.53 -32.74 -41.94
N LYS A 117 -26.08 -33.79 -41.24
CA LYS A 117 -25.91 -35.13 -41.82
C LYS A 117 -27.23 -35.79 -42.24
N GLY A 118 -28.32 -35.51 -41.51
CA GLY A 118 -29.66 -36.02 -41.83
C GLY A 118 -30.32 -35.35 -43.03
N GLN A 119 -29.84 -34.18 -43.47
CA GLN A 119 -30.33 -33.46 -44.65
C GLN A 119 -29.67 -33.89 -45.98
N TYR A 120 -28.68 -34.78 -45.94
CA TYR A 120 -27.98 -35.33 -47.12
C TYR A 120 -28.47 -36.73 -47.55
N ILE A 121 -29.63 -37.19 -47.07
CA ILE A 121 -30.31 -38.43 -47.49
C ILE A 121 -31.62 -38.03 -48.16
#